data_AF-A0A945ECW8-F1
#
_entry.id   AF-A0A945ECW8-F1
#
_cell.length_a   1.000
_cell.length_b   1.000
_cell.length_c   1.000
_cell.angle_alpha   90.00
_cell.angle_beta   90.00
_cell.angle_gamma   90.00
#
_symmetry.space_group_name_H-M   'P 1'
#
loop_
_entity.id
_entity.type
_entity.pdbx_description
1 polymer ?
#
loop_
_entity_poly.entity_id
_entity_poly.type
_entity_poly.pdbx_seq_one_letter_code
_entity_poly.pdbx_strand_id
1 'polypeptide(L)'
;SSDNATAIDTMVHALQESEKVFDTEFDILLIIEPTSPFRIASDIEGVCRELVENNADSVVCVSPLDTKCHPAKALIMQNNRLQHYEQRGKDITARQQLETLYARNGICYAITKECLLNNKDIITDKTRAFLVQRHIVNIDEPIDLKWAEFLMQSNFIKL
;
A
#
# COMPACT_ATOMS: atom_id res chain seq x y z
N SER A 1 -19.74 -16.50 -0.80
CA SER A 1 -18.92 -15.51 -0.09
C SER A 1 -18.44 -16.16 1.19
N SER A 2 -17.16 -16.46 1.30
CA SER A 2 -16.52 -16.91 2.53
C SER A 2 -15.45 -15.85 2.85
N ASP A 3 -15.52 -15.21 4.01
CA ASP A 3 -14.64 -14.11 4.46
C ASP A 3 -13.15 -14.49 4.62
N ASN A 4 -12.72 -15.62 4.05
CA ASN A 4 -11.37 -16.16 4.12
C ASN A 4 -10.60 -16.05 2.79
N ALA A 5 -11.18 -15.44 1.74
CA ALA A 5 -10.47 -15.26 0.47
C ALA A 5 -9.36 -14.21 0.64
N THR A 6 -8.12 -14.57 0.31
CA THR A 6 -7.01 -13.62 0.36
C THR A 6 -7.08 -12.66 -0.84
N ALA A 7 -6.38 -11.53 -0.74
CA ALA A 7 -6.21 -10.63 -1.89
C ALA A 7 -5.60 -11.37 -3.10
N ILE A 8 -4.68 -12.30 -2.84
CA ILE A 8 -4.06 -13.16 -3.86
C ILE A 8 -5.08 -14.06 -4.55
N ASP A 9 -5.95 -14.74 -3.79
CA ASP A 9 -6.98 -15.62 -4.39
C ASP A 9 -7.93 -14.83 -5.30
N THR A 10 -8.28 -13.61 -4.88
CA THR A 10 -9.13 -12.71 -5.66
C THR A 10 -8.45 -12.28 -6.96
N MET A 11 -7.14 -11.98 -6.91
CA MET A 11 -6.36 -11.64 -8.09
C MET A 11 -6.20 -12.82 -9.06
N VAL A 12 -5.92 -14.01 -8.56
CA VAL A 12 -5.79 -15.22 -9.39
C VAL A 12 -7.10 -15.48 -10.12
N HIS A 13 -8.24 -15.39 -9.42
CA HIS A 13 -9.55 -15.50 -10.03
C HIS A 13 -9.77 -14.40 -11.09
N ALA A 14 -9.49 -13.13 -10.76
CA ALA A 14 -9.66 -12.01 -11.69
C ALA A 14 -8.81 -12.16 -12.97
N LEU A 15 -7.57 -12.63 -12.85
CA LEU A 15 -6.71 -12.93 -13.99
C LEU A 15 -7.34 -13.99 -14.88
N GLN A 16 -7.66 -15.15 -14.31
CA GLN A 16 -8.18 -16.30 -15.06
C GLN A 16 -9.49 -15.97 -15.78
N GLU A 17 -10.39 -15.23 -15.13
CA GLU A 17 -11.64 -14.81 -15.77
C GLU A 17 -11.40 -13.75 -16.84
N SER A 18 -10.48 -12.80 -16.62
CA SER A 18 -10.15 -11.79 -17.62
C SER A 18 -9.52 -12.43 -18.87
N GLU A 19 -8.57 -13.36 -18.70
CA GLU A 19 -7.93 -14.04 -19.84
C GLU A 19 -8.95 -14.82 -20.69
N LYS A 20 -9.96 -15.43 -20.06
CA LYS A 20 -11.06 -16.10 -20.77
C LYS A 20 -11.97 -15.12 -21.51
N VAL A 21 -12.32 -13.99 -20.89
CA VAL A 21 -13.25 -13.00 -21.45
C VAL A 21 -12.62 -12.27 -22.63
N PHE A 22 -11.34 -11.92 -22.51
CA PHE A 22 -10.62 -11.14 -23.51
C PHE A 22 -9.84 -11.99 -24.51
N ASP A 23 -9.78 -13.31 -24.32
CA ASP A 23 -8.99 -14.24 -25.13
C ASP A 23 -7.54 -13.75 -25.31
N THR A 24 -6.95 -13.29 -24.21
CA THR A 24 -5.65 -12.59 -24.18
C THR A 24 -4.97 -12.88 -22.84
N GLU A 25 -3.67 -13.17 -22.86
CA GLU A 25 -2.88 -13.33 -21.64
C GLU A 25 -2.38 -11.98 -21.11
N PHE A 26 -2.26 -11.87 -19.78
CA PHE A 26 -1.74 -10.67 -19.11
C PHE A 26 -0.48 -10.97 -18.30
N ASP A 27 0.60 -10.24 -18.58
CA ASP A 27 1.89 -10.42 -17.88
C ASP A 27 1.94 -9.74 -16.51
N ILE A 28 1.21 -8.63 -16.36
CA ILE A 28 1.24 -7.75 -15.19
C ILE A 28 -0.18 -7.49 -14.72
N LEU A 29 -0.39 -7.64 -13.42
CA LEU A 29 -1.63 -7.32 -12.75
C LEU A 29 -1.43 -6.07 -11.89
N LEU A 30 -2.42 -5.19 -11.93
CA LEU A 30 -2.45 -3.98 -11.11
C LEU A 30 -3.57 -4.08 -10.08
N ILE A 31 -3.22 -3.91 -8.81
CA ILE A 31 -4.18 -3.71 -7.72
C ILE A 31 -4.43 -2.22 -7.60
N ILE A 32 -5.68 -1.81 -7.84
CA ILE A 32 -6.11 -0.42 -7.85
C ILE A 32 -7.28 -0.30 -6.86
N GLU A 33 -6.98 0.10 -5.63
CA GLU A 33 -8.01 0.22 -4.60
C GLU A 33 -8.88 1.46 -4.84
N PRO A 34 -10.22 1.34 -4.89
CA PRO A 34 -11.10 2.49 -5.12
C PRO A 34 -11.11 3.47 -3.94
N THR A 35 -10.64 3.03 -2.77
CA THR A 35 -10.53 3.82 -1.54
C THR A 35 -9.41 4.87 -1.58
N SER A 36 -8.54 4.86 -2.59
CA SER A 36 -7.47 5.85 -2.76
C SER A 36 -7.82 6.86 -3.88
N PRO A 37 -8.69 7.86 -3.64
CA PRO A 37 -9.17 8.79 -4.67
C PRO A 37 -8.09 9.73 -5.23
N PHE A 38 -6.97 9.88 -4.52
CA PHE A 38 -5.88 10.81 -4.91
C PHE A 38 -4.79 10.16 -5.76
N ARG A 39 -5.05 8.96 -6.27
CA ARG A 39 -4.25 8.32 -7.31
C ARG A 39 -4.25 9.16 -8.58
N ILE A 40 -3.09 9.32 -9.18
CA ILE A 40 -2.93 9.98 -10.49
C ILE A 40 -2.25 9.04 -11.48
N ALA A 41 -2.38 9.33 -12.78
CA ALA A 41 -1.84 8.47 -13.84
C ALA A 41 -0.33 8.21 -13.69
N SER A 42 0.43 9.23 -13.30
CA SER A 42 1.88 9.11 -13.10
C SER A 42 2.29 8.14 -11.99
N ASP A 43 1.41 7.86 -11.02
CA ASP A 43 1.69 6.84 -10.01
C ASP A 43 1.69 5.44 -10.64
N ILE A 44 0.66 5.15 -11.44
CA ILE A 44 0.50 3.86 -12.11
C ILE A 44 1.64 3.66 -13.10
N GLU A 45 1.93 4.67 -13.92
CA GLU A 45 3.03 4.63 -14.87
C GLU A 45 4.39 4.41 -14.18
N GLY A 46 4.60 5.09 -13.05
CA GLY A 46 5.82 4.96 -12.25
C GLY A 46 5.99 3.56 -11.67
N VAL A 47 4.92 3.00 -11.10
CA VAL A 47 4.92 1.62 -10.58
C VAL A 47 5.20 0.60 -11.70
N CYS A 48 4.52 0.71 -12.84
CA CYS A 48 4.73 -0.19 -13.97
C CYS A 48 6.17 -0.10 -14.51
N ARG A 49 6.70 1.12 -14.62
CA ARG A 49 8.08 1.36 -15.06
C ARG A 49 9.08 0.73 -14.11
N GLU A 50 8.91 0.97 -12.82
CA GLU A 50 9.74 0.41 -11.76
C GLU A 50 9.76 -1.12 -11.80
N LEU A 51 8.61 -1.76 -12.09
CA LEU A 51 8.49 -3.21 -12.21
C LEU A 51 9.30 -3.73 -13.41
N VAL A 52 9.07 -3.15 -14.59
CA VAL A 52 9.63 -3.61 -15.86
C VAL A 52 11.12 -3.34 -15.96
N GLU A 53 11.57 -2.13 -15.62
CA GLU A 53 12.97 -1.72 -15.78
C GLU A 53 13.92 -2.46 -14.82
N ASN A 54 13.40 -2.97 -13.70
CA ASN A 54 14.22 -3.56 -12.65
C ASN A 54 13.99 -5.05 -12.45
N ASN A 55 13.20 -5.68 -13.32
CA ASN A 55 12.87 -7.11 -13.26
C ASN A 55 12.41 -7.54 -11.85
N ALA A 56 11.54 -6.71 -11.26
CA ALA A 56 10.99 -6.94 -9.94
C ALA A 56 9.81 -7.92 -10.00
N ASP A 57 9.63 -8.71 -8.95
CA ASP A 57 8.46 -9.60 -8.83
C ASP A 57 7.17 -8.78 -8.66
N SER A 58 7.29 -7.69 -7.90
CA SER A 58 6.21 -6.75 -7.63
C SER A 58 6.75 -5.36 -7.30
N VAL A 59 5.89 -4.35 -7.45
CA VAL A 59 6.14 -2.99 -6.99
C VAL A 59 4.96 -2.50 -6.18
N VAL A 60 5.26 -1.94 -5.02
CA VAL A 60 4.25 -1.49 -4.05
C VAL A 60 4.35 0.01 -3.84
N CYS A 61 3.25 0.74 -4.04
CA CYS A 61 3.20 2.15 -3.65
C CYS A 61 3.28 2.29 -2.13
N VAL A 62 4.19 3.14 -1.67
CA VAL A 62 4.39 3.44 -0.26
C VAL A 62 4.46 4.93 0.00
N SER A 63 4.11 5.33 1.22
CA SER A 63 4.29 6.68 1.75
C SER A 63 5.16 6.64 3.00
N PRO A 64 5.88 7.71 3.36
CA PRO A 64 6.56 7.79 4.64
C PRO A 64 5.56 7.58 5.79
N LEU A 65 5.88 6.69 6.73
CA LEU A 65 5.06 6.45 7.90
C LEU A 65 5.14 7.69 8.81
N ASP A 66 3.99 8.19 9.28
CA ASP A 66 3.99 9.24 10.31
C ASP A 66 4.73 8.70 11.54
N THR A 67 5.74 9.43 11.98
CA THR A 67 6.49 9.16 13.21
C THR A 67 5.63 9.03 14.47
N LYS A 68 4.38 9.50 14.49
CA LYS A 68 3.41 9.25 15.57
C LYS A 68 2.93 7.79 15.59
N CYS A 69 2.85 7.17 14.42
CA CYS A 69 2.44 5.78 14.20
C CYS A 69 3.63 4.81 14.16
N HIS A 70 4.84 5.28 14.45
CA HIS A 70 6.03 4.44 14.43
C HIS A 70 5.93 3.31 15.48
N PRO A 71 6.27 2.04 15.16
CA PRO A 71 6.17 0.90 16.09
C PRO A 71 6.92 1.12 17.41
N ALA A 72 8.08 1.76 17.34
CA ALA A 72 8.86 2.13 18.52
C ALA A 72 8.16 3.14 19.47
N LYS A 73 7.11 3.82 19.03
CA LYS A 73 6.23 4.66 19.88
C LYS A 73 4.89 4.00 20.22
N ALA A 74 4.58 2.85 19.60
CA ALA A 74 3.36 2.14 19.86
C ALA A 74 3.37 1.56 21.28
N LEU A 75 2.20 1.59 21.93
CA LEU A 75 1.99 1.06 23.27
C LEU A 75 0.92 -0.04 23.21
N ILE A 76 1.11 -1.08 24.00
CA ILE A 76 0.10 -2.09 24.30
C ILE A 76 -0.62 -1.66 25.57
N MET A 77 -1.95 -1.71 25.56
CA MET A 77 -2.77 -1.47 26.74
C MET A 77 -3.38 -2.78 27.26
N GLN A 78 -3.07 -3.15 28.50
CA GLN A 78 -3.65 -4.31 29.18
C GLN A 78 -4.06 -3.92 30.60
N ASN A 79 -5.31 -4.20 30.97
CA ASN A 79 -5.85 -3.85 32.29
C ASN A 79 -5.61 -2.37 32.68
N ASN A 80 -5.82 -1.46 31.72
CA ASN A 80 -5.59 -0.01 31.86
C ASN A 80 -4.13 0.37 32.21
N ARG A 81 -3.17 -0.51 31.92
CA ARG A 81 -1.73 -0.25 32.05
C ARG A 81 -1.09 -0.25 30.67
N LEU A 82 -0.13 0.65 30.47
CA LEU A 82 0.59 0.80 29.22
C LEU A 82 1.97 0.12 29.30
N GLN A 83 2.32 -0.56 28.22
CA GLN A 83 3.66 -1.11 27.99
C GLN A 83 4.10 -0.75 26.58
N HIS A 84 5.40 -0.60 26.35
CA HIS A 84 5.89 -0.39 24.98
C HIS A 84 5.66 -1.65 24.14
N TYR A 85 5.22 -1.47 22.89
CA TYR A 85 5.11 -2.55 21.91
C TYR A 85 6.49 -3.11 21.56
N GLU A 86 7.45 -2.22 21.26
CA GLU A 86 8.85 -2.59 21.09
C GLU A 86 9.69 -2.17 22.30
N GLN A 87 10.57 -3.06 22.76
CA GLN A 87 11.39 -2.79 23.96
C GLN A 87 12.27 -1.54 23.82
N ARG A 88 12.86 -1.32 22.64
CA ARG A 88 13.67 -0.13 22.32
C ARG A 88 12.91 1.19 22.42
N GLY A 89 11.58 1.14 22.39
CA GLY A 89 10.72 2.32 22.53
C GLY A 89 10.90 3.07 23.85
N LYS A 90 11.40 2.38 24.88
CA LYS A 90 11.74 2.97 26.19
C LYS A 90 12.84 4.03 26.11
N ASP A 91 13.76 3.86 25.17
CA ASP A 91 14.97 4.70 25.06
C ASP A 91 14.79 5.86 24.05
N ILE A 92 13.66 5.87 23.32
CA ILE A 92 13.37 6.90 22.33
C ILE A 92 12.74 8.11 23.02
N THR A 93 13.53 9.18 23.07
CA THR A 93 13.15 10.44 23.73
C THR A 93 12.91 11.57 22.72
N ALA A 94 13.39 11.42 21.49
CA ALA A 94 13.29 12.43 20.44
C ALA A 94 12.89 11.84 19.09
N ARG A 95 12.19 12.63 18.26
CA ARG A 95 11.71 12.20 16.93
C ARG A 95 12.88 11.87 15.99
N GLN A 96 14.02 12.54 16.12
CA GLN A 96 15.18 12.34 15.25
C GLN A 96 15.88 10.98 15.47
N GLN A 97 15.57 10.28 16.56
CA GLN A 97 16.10 8.94 16.84
C GLN A 97 15.33 7.83 16.10
N LEU A 98 14.18 8.16 15.51
CA LEU A 98 13.39 7.21 14.74
C LEU A 98 13.97 7.03 13.35
N GLU A 99 14.10 5.77 12.93
CA GLU A 99 14.32 5.47 11.53
C GLU A 99 13.13 5.87 10.66
N THR A 100 13.39 6.09 9.38
CA THR A 100 12.32 6.32 8.41
C THR A 100 11.71 4.98 8.04
N LEU A 101 10.43 4.81 8.34
CA LEU A 101 9.63 3.68 7.91
C LEU A 101 8.64 4.12 6.84
N TYR A 102 8.11 3.15 6.10
CA TYR A 102 7.15 3.38 5.04
C TYR A 102 5.91 2.51 5.27
N ALA A 103 4.76 3.03 4.89
CA ALA A 103 3.50 2.31 4.90
C ALA A 103 3.04 2.10 3.46
N ARG A 104 2.51 0.91 3.16
CA ARG A 104 1.72 0.68 1.95
C ARG A 104 0.55 1.63 1.93
N ASN A 105 0.21 2.15 0.76
CA ASN A 105 -0.68 3.28 0.69
C ASN A 105 -1.91 3.11 -0.23
N GLY A 106 -2.16 1.90 -0.73
CA GLY A 106 -3.36 1.57 -1.52
C GLY A 106 -3.42 2.18 -2.93
N ILE A 107 -2.48 3.08 -3.28
CA ILE A 107 -2.48 3.74 -4.58
C ILE A 107 -2.32 2.72 -5.69
N CYS A 108 -1.25 1.93 -5.71
CA CYS A 108 -1.10 0.93 -6.75
C CYS A 108 -0.12 -0.14 -6.29
N TYR A 109 -0.45 -1.39 -6.58
CA TYR A 109 0.50 -2.49 -6.51
C TYR A 109 0.56 -3.15 -7.88
N ALA A 110 1.74 -3.32 -8.46
CA ALA A 110 1.93 -4.10 -9.67
C ALA A 110 2.61 -5.42 -9.33
N ILE A 111 2.13 -6.51 -9.92
CA ILE A 111 2.60 -7.88 -9.68
C ILE A 111 2.74 -8.58 -11.02
N THR A 112 3.82 -9.32 -11.21
CA THR A 112 3.94 -10.20 -12.37
C THR A 112 3.03 -11.42 -12.22
N LYS A 113 2.50 -11.93 -13.33
CA LYS A 113 1.74 -13.19 -13.38
C LYS A 113 2.53 -14.34 -12.73
N GLU A 114 3.83 -14.40 -12.97
CA GLU A 114 4.72 -15.41 -12.36
C GLU A 114 4.73 -15.29 -10.83
N CYS A 115 4.95 -14.10 -10.28
CA CYS A 115 4.94 -13.88 -8.83
C CYS A 115 3.58 -14.26 -8.23
N LEU A 116 2.48 -13.85 -8.87
CA LEU A 116 1.14 -14.13 -8.40
C LEU A 116 0.86 -15.64 -8.30
N LEU A 117 1.19 -16.39 -9.34
CA LEU A 117 0.83 -17.81 -9.45
C LEU A 117 1.79 -18.72 -8.66
N ASN A 118 3.08 -18.40 -8.64
CA ASN A 118 4.10 -19.26 -8.04
C ASN A 118 4.36 -18.91 -6.57
N ASN A 119 4.58 -17.63 -6.26
CA ASN A 119 4.97 -17.21 -4.91
C ASN A 119 3.74 -17.03 -4.01
N LYS A 120 2.59 -16.67 -4.61
CA LYS A 120 1.34 -16.39 -3.90
C LYS A 120 1.48 -15.34 -2.78
N ASP A 121 2.35 -14.37 -3.00
CA ASP A 121 2.58 -13.24 -2.11
C ASP A 121 2.74 -11.94 -2.92
N ILE A 122 2.41 -10.81 -2.30
CA ILE A 122 2.59 -9.47 -2.85
C ILE A 122 3.99 -8.96 -2.53
N ILE A 123 4.53 -9.29 -1.35
CA ILE A 123 5.85 -8.82 -0.89
C ILE A 123 6.82 -9.99 -0.88
N THR A 124 7.81 -9.93 -1.75
CA THR A 124 8.90 -10.90 -1.90
C THR A 124 10.25 -10.20 -1.68
N ASP A 125 11.32 -10.97 -1.68
CA ASP A 125 12.70 -10.44 -1.59
C ASP A 125 13.08 -9.55 -2.80
N LYS A 126 12.32 -9.62 -3.90
CA LYS A 126 12.52 -8.80 -5.12
C LYS A 126 11.47 -7.70 -5.27
N THR A 127 10.59 -7.50 -4.28
CA THR A 127 9.63 -6.40 -4.31
C THR A 127 10.34 -5.07 -4.23
N ARG A 128 9.97 -4.13 -5.09
CA ARG A 128 10.41 -2.73 -5.01
C ARG A 128 9.30 -1.82 -4.49
N ALA A 129 9.69 -0.63 -4.06
CA ALA A 129 8.78 0.37 -3.55
C ALA A 129 8.70 1.55 -4.53
N PHE A 130 7.49 2.02 -4.81
CA PHE A 130 7.26 3.30 -5.48
C PHE A 130 6.85 4.35 -4.44
N LEU A 131 7.72 5.32 -4.17
CA LEU A 131 7.52 6.29 -3.09
C LEU A 131 6.62 7.46 -3.53
N VAL A 132 5.50 7.62 -2.83
CA VAL A 132 4.60 8.77 -2.97
C VAL A 132 4.79 9.71 -1.78
N GLN A 133 5.36 10.89 -2.03
CA GLN A 133 5.65 11.88 -0.98
C GLN A 133 4.52 12.89 -0.74
N ARG A 134 3.56 13.01 -1.67
CA ARG A 134 2.43 13.94 -1.53
C ARG A 134 1.42 13.43 -0.50
N HIS A 135 0.55 14.33 -0.03
CA HIS A 135 -0.56 13.93 0.82
C HIS A 135 -1.55 13.06 0.03
N ILE A 136 -1.99 11.97 0.65
CA ILE A 136 -2.90 10.99 0.09
C ILE A 136 -4.00 10.73 1.12
N VAL A 137 -5.14 10.23 0.66
CA VAL A 137 -6.24 9.83 1.53
C VAL A 137 -6.65 8.43 1.13
N ASN A 138 -6.84 7.57 2.12
CA ASN A 138 -7.53 6.30 1.98
C ASN A 138 -8.87 6.43 2.71
N ILE A 139 -9.95 6.03 2.05
CA ILE A 139 -11.31 6.11 2.57
C ILE A 139 -11.62 4.81 3.30
N ASP A 140 -11.49 4.80 4.62
CA ASP A 140 -11.87 3.69 5.49
C ASP A 140 -13.17 3.98 6.25
N GLU A 141 -13.36 5.24 6.63
CA GLU A 141 -14.54 5.74 7.34
C GLU A 141 -15.23 6.90 6.60
N PRO A 142 -16.51 7.20 6.90
CA PRO A 142 -17.22 8.32 6.29
C PRO A 142 -16.53 9.69 6.46
N ILE A 143 -15.74 9.87 7.52
CA ILE A 143 -14.99 11.10 7.76
C ILE A 143 -13.84 11.29 6.76
N ASP A 144 -13.23 10.20 6.28
CA ASP A 144 -12.13 10.26 5.31
C ASP A 144 -12.63 10.78 3.96
N LEU A 145 -13.85 10.42 3.57
CA LEU A 145 -14.49 10.96 2.38
C LEU A 145 -14.70 12.47 2.51
N LYS A 146 -15.20 12.95 3.67
CA LYS A 146 -15.37 14.38 3.93
C LYS A 146 -14.04 15.13 3.92
N TRP A 147 -12.99 14.49 4.44
CA TRP A 147 -11.64 15.04 4.42
C TRP A 147 -11.08 15.12 3.00
N ALA A 148 -11.25 14.08 2.19
CA ALA A 148 -10.87 14.07 0.79
C ALA A 148 -11.57 15.19 0.00
N GLU A 149 -12.88 15.34 0.16
CA GLU A 149 -13.68 16.41 -0.47
C GLU A 149 -13.13 17.80 -0.09
N PHE A 150 -12.89 18.04 1.20
CA PHE A 150 -12.34 19.30 1.69
C PHE A 150 -10.98 19.63 1.08
N LEU A 151 -10.06 18.66 1.02
CA LEU A 151 -8.72 18.85 0.48
C LEU A 151 -8.74 19.18 -1.01
N MET A 152 -9.61 18.54 -1.78
CA MET A 152 -9.80 18.82 -3.21
C MET A 152 -10.35 20.24 -3.44
N GLN A 153 -11.35 20.66 -2.65
CA GLN A 153 -11.97 21.98 -2.81
C GLN A 153 -11.06 23.13 -2.36
N SER A 154 -10.19 22.88 -1.38
CA SER A 154 -9.35 23.91 -0.76
C SER A 154 -8.02 24.14 -1.49
N ASN A 155 -7.77 23.47 -2.62
CA ASN A 155 -6.48 23.49 -3.35
C ASN A 155 -5.26 23.14 -2.48
N PHE A 156 -5.44 22.40 -1.39
CA PHE A 156 -4.33 21.90 -0.56
C PHE A 156 -3.55 20.79 -1.27
N ILE A 157 -4.17 20.16 -2.26
CA ILE A 157 -3.57 19.10 -3.06
C ILE A 157 -3.69 19.50 -4.53
N LYS A 158 -2.55 19.39 -5.23
CA LYS A 158 -2.49 19.42 -6.68
C LYS A 158 -2.28 17.98 -7.13
N LEU A 159 -3.31 17.42 -7.74
CA LEU A 159 -3.26 16.12 -8.42
C LEU A 159 -2.75 16.33 -9.85
#